data_AF-A0A1E3R969-F1
#
_entry.id   AF-A0A1E3R969-F1
#
_cell.length_a   1.000
_cell.length_b   1.000
_cell.length_c   1.000
_cell.angle_alpha   90.00
_cell.angle_beta   90.00
_cell.angle_gamma   90.00
#
_symmetry.space_group_name_H-M   'P 1'
#
loop_
_entity.id
_entity.type
_entity.pdbx_description
1 polymer ?
#
loop_
_entity_poly.entity_id
_entity_poly.type
_entity_poly.pdbx_seq_one_letter_code
_entity_poly.pdbx_strand_id
1 'polypeptide(L)'
;MYGAAIDALPDHSDPDFPDRVGVILEGMRKLQGSLTEAAGRSRTQPSVIVALSGVRRRYDELMENAATGPNATLGQRLYVARGRAKLSTKEAANGVGLRKDLIESVEAEGPANEEETSRIKDLIAALGG
;
A
#
# COMPACT_ATOMS: atom_id res chain seq x y z
N MET A 1 -14.07 -7.22 9.55
CA MET A 1 -14.51 -5.83 9.80
C MET A 1 -14.47 -4.98 8.52
N TYR A 2 -13.38 -4.95 7.75
CA TYR A 2 -13.30 -4.15 6.53
C TYR A 2 -14.07 -4.68 5.30
N GLY A 3 -14.54 -5.94 5.29
CA GLY A 3 -15.25 -6.52 4.14
C GLY A 3 -16.43 -5.67 3.67
N ALA A 4 -17.39 -5.39 4.57
CA ALA A 4 -18.55 -4.58 4.22
C ALA A 4 -18.22 -3.14 3.78
N ALA A 5 -17.12 -2.57 4.26
CA ALA A 5 -16.68 -1.23 3.84
C ALA A 5 -16.07 -1.25 2.42
N ILE A 6 -15.30 -2.30 2.10
CA ILE A 6 -14.73 -2.53 0.77
C ILE A 6 -15.85 -2.82 -0.23
N ASP A 7 -16.81 -3.68 0.15
CA ASP A 7 -17.96 -4.05 -0.69
C ASP A 7 -18.91 -2.86 -0.95
N ALA A 8 -18.84 -1.81 -0.14
CA ALA A 8 -19.62 -0.58 -0.27
C ALA A 8 -18.86 0.55 -0.99
N LEU A 9 -17.66 0.28 -1.52
CA LEU A 9 -16.94 1.27 -2.33
C LEU A 9 -17.73 1.56 -3.63
N PRO A 10 -17.75 2.84 -4.06
CA PRO A 10 -18.37 3.20 -5.32
C PRO A 10 -17.52 2.71 -6.51
N ASP A 11 -17.97 2.99 -7.73
CA ASP A 11 -17.20 2.72 -8.95
C ASP A 11 -15.93 3.59 -9.02
N HIS A 12 -14.90 3.15 -9.74
CA HIS A 12 -13.65 3.89 -9.93
C HIS A 12 -13.81 5.27 -10.59
N SER A 13 -14.87 5.44 -11.38
CA SER A 13 -15.20 6.72 -12.01
C SER A 13 -15.93 7.68 -11.07
N ASP A 14 -16.36 7.22 -9.90
CA ASP A 14 -17.01 8.04 -8.90
C ASP A 14 -15.98 9.00 -8.25
N PRO A 15 -16.25 10.31 -8.18
CA PRO A 15 -15.34 11.28 -7.58
C PRO A 15 -15.09 11.03 -6.09
N ASP A 16 -15.97 10.34 -5.37
CA ASP A 16 -15.79 9.99 -3.95
C ASP A 16 -14.84 8.79 -3.76
N PHE A 17 -14.56 8.02 -4.82
CA PHE A 17 -13.79 6.78 -4.72
C PHE A 17 -12.41 6.97 -4.06
N PRO A 18 -11.57 7.93 -4.49
CA PRO A 18 -10.21 8.10 -3.94
C PRO A 18 -10.22 8.38 -2.43
N ASP A 19 -11.15 9.21 -1.96
CA ASP A 19 -11.25 9.57 -0.55
C ASP A 19 -11.71 8.38 0.28
N ARG A 20 -12.75 7.66 -0.18
CA ARG A 20 -13.28 6.48 0.54
C ARG A 20 -12.27 5.34 0.61
N VAL A 21 -11.58 5.05 -0.49
CA VAL A 21 -10.56 4.00 -0.52
C VAL A 21 -9.36 4.38 0.36
N GLY A 22 -8.96 5.66 0.36
CA GLY A 22 -7.90 6.18 1.20
C GLY A 22 -8.15 5.95 2.70
N VAL A 23 -9.35 6.27 3.19
CA VAL A 23 -9.75 6.04 4.58
C VAL A 23 -9.69 4.56 4.96
N ILE A 24 -10.17 3.67 4.08
CA ILE A 24 -10.15 2.22 4.32
C ILE A 24 -8.70 1.72 4.37
N LEU A 25 -7.87 2.09 3.41
CA LEU A 25 -6.46 1.69 3.32
C LEU A 25 -5.66 2.17 4.53
N GLU A 26 -5.88 3.41 5.00
CA GLU A 26 -5.25 3.93 6.21
C GLU A 26 -5.63 3.09 7.45
N GLY A 27 -6.92 2.79 7.62
CA GLY A 27 -7.40 1.93 8.70
C GLY A 27 -6.80 0.53 8.66
N MET A 28 -6.74 -0.08 7.48
CA MET A 28 -6.15 -1.40 7.28
C MET A 28 -4.65 -1.40 7.58
N ARG A 29 -3.91 -0.32 7.23
CA ARG A 29 -2.48 -0.17 7.55
C ARG A 29 -2.24 -0.14 9.06
N LYS A 30 -3.07 0.60 9.81
CA LYS A 30 -3.02 0.64 11.29
C LYS A 30 -3.30 -0.75 11.90
N LEU A 31 -4.30 -1.46 11.38
CA LEU A 31 -4.61 -2.83 11.81
C LEU A 31 -3.45 -3.79 11.50
N GLN A 32 -2.86 -3.72 10.31
CA GLN A 32 -1.72 -4.51 9.91
C GLN A 32 -0.50 -4.26 10.80
N GLY A 33 -0.24 -3.00 11.17
CA GLY A 33 0.82 -2.65 12.12
C GLY A 33 0.61 -3.32 13.47
N SER A 34 -0.60 -3.18 14.04
CA SER A 34 -0.96 -3.80 15.33
C SER A 34 -0.84 -5.32 15.31
N LEU A 35 -1.26 -5.97 14.22
CA LEU A 35 -1.13 -7.43 14.05
C LEU A 35 0.31 -7.87 13.80
N THR A 36 1.13 -7.06 13.12
CA THR A 36 2.56 -7.33 12.93
C THR A 36 3.30 -7.30 14.27
N GLU A 37 3.04 -6.28 15.09
CA GLU A 37 3.57 -6.20 16.46
C GLU A 37 3.13 -7.39 17.32
N ALA A 38 1.84 -7.77 17.24
CA ALA A 38 1.34 -8.95 17.95
C ALA A 38 1.98 -10.26 17.43
N ALA A 39 2.26 -10.35 16.12
CA ALA A 39 2.88 -11.52 15.50
C ALA A 39 4.36 -11.68 15.82
N GLY A 40 5.07 -10.58 16.12
CA GLY A 40 6.49 -10.60 16.50
C GLY A 40 6.78 -11.04 17.93
N ARG A 41 5.75 -11.28 18.76
CA ARG A 41 5.90 -11.67 20.17
C ARG A 41 6.29 -13.15 20.30
N SER A 42 7.06 -13.49 21.34
CA SER A 42 7.59 -14.84 21.55
C SER A 42 6.54 -15.94 21.80
N ARG A 43 5.28 -15.58 22.08
CA ARG A 43 4.16 -16.50 22.36
C ARG A 43 2.89 -16.11 21.61
N THR A 44 3.02 -15.79 20.33
CA THR A 44 1.88 -15.44 19.48
C THR A 44 0.97 -16.66 19.23
N GLN A 45 -0.34 -16.45 19.31
CA GLN A 45 -1.32 -17.49 18.96
C GLN A 45 -1.44 -17.64 17.43
N PRO A 46 -1.61 -18.86 16.89
CA PRO A 46 -1.79 -19.07 15.45
C PRO A 46 -2.92 -18.25 14.82
N SER A 47 -3.98 -17.95 15.59
CA SER A 47 -5.09 -17.09 15.16
C SER A 47 -4.64 -15.67 14.76
N VAL A 48 -3.60 -15.12 15.41
CA VAL A 48 -3.02 -13.81 15.06
C VAL A 48 -2.31 -13.87 13.71
N ILE A 49 -1.61 -14.98 13.43
CA ILE A 49 -0.91 -15.18 12.15
C ILE A 49 -1.94 -15.28 11.00
N VAL A 50 -3.02 -16.04 11.22
CA VAL A 50 -4.13 -16.15 10.25
C VAL A 50 -4.80 -14.79 10.02
N ALA A 51 -5.07 -14.04 11.09
CA ALA A 51 -5.63 -12.69 10.98
C ALA A 51 -4.71 -11.74 10.21
N LEU A 52 -3.40 -11.73 10.51
CA LEU A 52 -2.41 -10.91 9.83
C LEU A 52 -2.32 -11.25 8.34
N SER A 53 -2.28 -12.55 7.99
CA SER A 53 -2.30 -13.01 6.60
C SER A 53 -3.56 -12.54 5.88
N GLY A 54 -4.73 -12.67 6.50
CA GLY A 54 -5.99 -12.23 5.92
C GLY A 54 -6.07 -10.71 5.71
N VAL A 55 -5.54 -9.91 6.64
CA VAL A 55 -5.48 -8.45 6.50
C VAL A 55 -4.53 -8.03 5.38
N ARG A 56 -3.33 -8.63 5.32
CA ARG A 56 -2.35 -8.35 4.24
C ARG A 56 -2.93 -8.64 2.87
N ARG A 57 -3.53 -9.82 2.69
CA ARG A 57 -4.15 -10.20 1.42
C ARG A 57 -5.23 -9.21 0.98
N ARG A 58 -6.14 -8.82 1.89
CA ARG A 58 -7.19 -7.84 1.56
C ARG A 58 -6.62 -6.45 1.26
N TYR A 59 -5.56 -6.06 1.97
CA TYR A 59 -4.89 -4.79 1.70
C TYR A 59 -4.26 -4.79 0.31
N ASP A 60 -3.60 -5.89 -0.07
CA ASP A 60 -3.02 -6.07 -1.40
C ASP A 60 -4.10 -6.02 -2.48
N GLU A 61 -5.20 -6.77 -2.33
CA GLU A 61 -6.33 -6.78 -3.26
C GLU A 61 -6.94 -5.37 -3.42
N LEU A 62 -7.11 -4.62 -2.33
CA LEU A 62 -7.64 -3.27 -2.37
C LEU A 62 -6.64 -2.26 -3.00
N MET A 63 -5.34 -2.41 -2.72
CA MET A 63 -4.29 -1.59 -3.33
C MET A 63 -4.21 -1.80 -4.83
N GLU A 64 -4.25 -3.05 -5.29
CA GLU A 64 -4.27 -3.39 -6.71
C GLU A 64 -5.48 -2.77 -7.40
N ASN A 65 -6.66 -2.83 -6.77
CA ASN A 65 -7.86 -2.19 -7.28
C ASN A 65 -7.69 -0.67 -7.37
N ALA A 66 -7.30 0.00 -6.27
CA ALA A 66 -7.12 1.45 -6.22
C ALA A 66 -6.09 1.97 -7.25
N ALA A 67 -5.00 1.22 -7.46
CA ALA A 67 -3.94 1.61 -8.39
C ALA A 67 -4.34 1.56 -9.87
N THR A 68 -5.46 0.93 -10.22
CA THR A 68 -5.99 0.90 -11.60
C THR A 68 -6.86 2.10 -11.96
N GLY A 69 -7.32 2.86 -10.95
CA GLY A 69 -8.17 4.02 -11.16
C GLY A 69 -7.43 5.20 -11.80
N PRO A 70 -8.12 6.08 -12.54
CA PRO A 70 -7.52 7.27 -13.16
C PRO A 70 -6.92 8.24 -12.14
N ASN A 71 -7.42 8.19 -10.89
CA ASN A 71 -7.01 9.05 -9.78
C ASN A 71 -6.07 8.31 -8.80
N ALA A 72 -5.45 7.20 -9.21
CA ALA A 72 -4.53 6.45 -8.37
C ALA A 72 -3.36 7.33 -7.89
N THR A 73 -3.08 7.27 -6.59
CA THR A 73 -2.00 8.06 -5.97
C THR A 73 -0.63 7.53 -6.38
N LEU A 74 0.42 8.34 -6.20
CA LEU A 74 1.79 7.91 -6.41
C LEU A 74 2.14 6.69 -5.53
N GLY A 75 1.69 6.70 -4.28
CA GLY A 75 1.90 5.62 -3.31
C GLY A 75 1.25 4.30 -3.72
N GLN A 76 0.00 4.35 -4.16
CA GLN A 76 -0.73 3.17 -4.66
C GLN A 76 -0.04 2.53 -5.86
N ARG A 77 0.35 3.34 -6.85
CA ARG A 77 1.03 2.87 -8.07
C ARG A 77 2.41 2.30 -7.75
N LEU A 78 3.16 2.96 -6.86
CA LEU A 78 4.46 2.48 -6.37
C LEU A 78 4.32 1.13 -5.66
N TYR A 79 3.38 1.01 -4.73
CA TYR A 79 3.13 -0.21 -3.96
C TYR A 79 2.90 -1.41 -4.88
N VAL A 80 2.02 -1.24 -5.88
CA VAL A 80 1.64 -2.29 -6.82
C VAL A 80 2.79 -2.64 -7.77
N ALA A 81 3.46 -1.65 -8.36
CA ALA A 81 4.60 -1.88 -9.26
C ALA A 81 5.72 -2.66 -8.53
N ARG A 82 6.06 -2.22 -7.31
CA ARG A 82 7.06 -2.87 -6.45
C ARG A 82 6.64 -4.30 -6.07
N GLY A 83 5.39 -4.49 -5.68
CA GLY A 83 4.84 -5.79 -5.27
C GLY A 83 4.79 -6.82 -6.40
N ARG A 84 4.48 -6.38 -7.63
CA ARG A 84 4.55 -7.21 -8.85
C ARG A 84 5.99 -7.63 -9.16
N ALA A 85 6.93 -6.71 -8.99
CA ALA A 85 8.36 -6.96 -9.15
C ALA A 85 9.02 -7.72 -7.98
N LYS A 86 8.26 -8.05 -6.92
CA LYS A 86 8.74 -8.75 -5.71
C LYS A 86 9.90 -8.04 -5.00
N LEU A 87 9.91 -6.71 -5.06
CA LEU A 87 10.92 -5.88 -4.42
C LEU A 87 10.48 -5.48 -3.01
N SER A 88 11.41 -5.48 -2.06
CA SER A 88 11.24 -4.81 -0.77
C SER A 88 11.31 -3.29 -0.92
N THR A 89 10.78 -2.56 0.08
CA THR A 89 10.89 -1.09 0.11
C THR A 89 12.35 -0.61 0.09
N LYS A 90 13.26 -1.39 0.68
CA LYS A 90 14.71 -1.12 0.65
C LYS A 90 15.31 -1.27 -0.74
N GLU A 91 14.98 -2.35 -1.45
CA GLU A 91 15.49 -2.58 -2.82
C GLU A 91 14.97 -1.53 -3.80
N ALA A 92 13.68 -1.20 -3.71
CA ALA A 92 13.07 -0.12 -4.49
C ALA A 92 13.76 1.23 -4.23
N ALA A 93 13.98 1.57 -2.95
CA ALA A 93 14.66 2.81 -2.56
C ALA A 93 16.09 2.88 -3.14
N ASN A 94 16.85 1.78 -3.02
CA ASN A 94 18.20 1.70 -3.57
C ASN A 94 18.23 1.88 -5.09
N GLY A 95 17.25 1.33 -5.81
CA GLY A 95 17.16 1.40 -7.28
C GLY A 95 17.04 2.83 -7.83
N VAL A 96 16.57 3.77 -7.03
CA VAL A 96 16.43 5.19 -7.40
C VAL A 96 17.16 6.16 -6.47
N GLY A 97 18.08 5.65 -5.64
CA GLY A 97 18.88 6.48 -4.74
C GLY A 97 18.06 7.25 -3.72
N LEU A 98 16.98 6.65 -3.20
CA LEU A 98 16.11 7.19 -2.17
C LEU A 98 16.30 6.45 -0.84
N ARG A 99 15.73 7.02 0.23
CA ARG A 99 15.73 6.39 1.56
C ARG A 99 14.56 5.41 1.66
N LYS A 100 14.76 4.28 2.36
CA LYS A 100 13.72 3.26 2.59
C LYS A 100 12.45 3.85 3.22
N ASP A 101 12.61 4.70 4.22
CA ASP A 101 11.51 5.30 4.97
C ASP A 101 10.73 6.32 4.14
N LEU A 102 11.34 6.91 3.12
CA LEU A 102 10.62 7.72 2.12
C LEU A 102 9.69 6.84 1.28
N ILE A 103 10.14 5.67 0.81
CA ILE A 103 9.28 4.73 0.07
C ILE A 103 8.10 4.30 0.95
N GLU A 104 8.36 3.95 2.20
CA GLU A 104 7.32 3.58 3.18
C GLU A 104 6.35 4.74 3.45
N SER A 105 6.85 5.97 3.54
CA SER A 105 6.03 7.18 3.70
C SER A 105 5.15 7.42 2.48
N VAL A 106 5.69 7.34 1.27
CA VAL A 106 4.93 7.57 0.02
C VAL A 106 3.85 6.52 -0.18
N GLU A 107 4.16 5.23 0.03
CA GLU A 107 3.14 4.16 0.04
C GLU A 107 2.10 4.32 1.15
N ALA A 108 2.41 5.14 2.16
CA ALA A 108 1.51 5.54 3.22
C ALA A 108 0.74 6.85 2.94
N GLU A 109 0.81 7.39 1.72
CA GLU A 109 0.25 8.69 1.31
C GLU A 109 0.90 9.91 2.01
N GLY A 110 2.14 9.74 2.46
CA GLY A 110 2.98 10.83 2.95
C GLY A 110 3.56 11.69 1.81
N PRO A 111 4.04 12.90 2.14
CA PRO A 111 4.54 13.83 1.13
C PRO A 111 5.86 13.36 0.52
N ALA A 112 6.06 13.73 -0.75
CA ALA A 112 7.34 13.67 -1.45
C ALA A 112 7.57 15.01 -2.15
N ASN A 113 8.82 15.46 -2.24
CA ASN A 113 9.16 16.63 -3.03
C ASN A 113 9.16 16.30 -4.54
N GLU A 114 9.38 17.31 -5.39
CA GLU A 114 9.32 17.15 -6.84
C GLU A 114 10.38 16.20 -7.39
N GLU A 115 11.62 16.27 -6.89
CA GLU A 115 12.72 15.39 -7.28
C GLU A 115 12.45 13.93 -6.88
N GLU A 116 12.00 13.72 -5.65
CA GLU A 116 11.60 12.41 -5.12
C GLU A 116 10.43 11.83 -5.94
N THR A 117 9.44 12.66 -6.26
CA THR A 117 8.30 12.27 -7.10
C THR A 117 8.74 11.84 -8.50
N SER A 118 9.65 12.59 -9.13
CA SER A 118 10.18 12.24 -10.45
C SER A 118 10.88 10.88 -10.42
N ARG A 119 11.78 10.66 -9.46
CA ARG A 119 12.51 9.38 -9.31
C ARG A 119 11.57 8.20 -9.08
N ILE A 120 10.51 8.39 -8.28
CA ILE A 120 9.51 7.35 -8.05
C ILE A 120 8.72 7.04 -9.33
N LYS A 121 8.35 8.07 -10.11
CA LYS A 121 7.69 7.86 -11.42
C LYS A 121 8.59 7.09 -12.39
N ASP A 122 9.89 7.41 -12.42
CA ASP A 122 10.86 6.68 -13.24
C ASP A 122 10.97 5.20 -12.82
N LEU A 123 10.97 4.94 -11.50
CA LEU A 123 10.94 3.56 -10.98
C LEU A 123 9.68 2.82 -11.42
N ILE A 124 8.50 3.43 -11.26
CA ILE A 124 7.22 2.83 -11.64
C ILE A 124 7.24 2.46 -13.13
N ALA A 125 7.67 3.40 -14.00
CA ALA A 125 7.80 3.18 -15.43
C ALA A 125 8.76 2.02 -15.76
N ALA A 126 9.91 1.96 -15.08
CA ALA A 126 10.90 0.88 -15.27
C ALA A 126 10.38 -0.51 -14.84
N LEU A 127 9.45 -0.56 -13.88
CA LEU A 127 8.82 -1.79 -13.41
C LEU A 127 7.60 -2.23 -14.24
N GLY A 128 7.28 -1.51 -15.33
CA GLY A 128 6.15 -1.82 -16.21
C GLY A 128 4.80 -1.32 -15.68
N GLY A 129 4.81 -0.24 -14.89
CA GLY A 129 3.64 0.46 -14.38
C GLY A 129 3.50 1.88 -14.91
#